data_AF-A0A8T6PGJ1-F1
#
_entry.id   AF-A0A8T6PGJ1-F1
#
_cell.length_a   1.000
_cell.length_b   1.000
_cell.length_c   1.000
_cell.angle_alpha   90.00
_cell.angle_beta   90.00
_cell.angle_gamma   90.00
#
_symmetry.space_group_name_H-M   'P 1'
#
loop_
_entity.id
_entity.type
_entity.pdbx_description
1 polymer ?
#
loop_
_entity_poly.entity_id
_entity_poly.type
_entity_poly.pdbx_seq_one_letter_code
_entity_poly.pdbx_strand_id
1 'polypeptide(L)'
;SGCPETLVFDLSRNQFSAQPIALPEDVIPREIAQVHFVANESRLLWLTTSGNVYLQSLREPDVGLWSAVMLEEVAGADATVVDVNLVPTGVAAVLELDSGSYVLLNTVSRDVQPLSGFDLVAPTDSDEPDTPEPTPAEE
;
A
#
# COMPACT_ATOMS: atom_id res chain seq x y z
N SER A 1 -31.61 6.45 9.61
CA SER A 1 -31.27 5.02 9.53
C SER A 1 -30.90 4.71 8.09
N GLY A 2 -29.64 4.97 7.73
CA GLY A 2 -29.09 4.63 6.41
C GLY A 2 -28.71 3.16 6.37
N CYS A 3 -28.99 2.47 5.27
CA CYS A 3 -28.49 1.12 5.07
C CYS A 3 -26.95 1.17 5.02
N PRO A 4 -26.23 0.23 5.65
CA PRO A 4 -24.77 0.16 5.51
C PRO A 4 -24.43 -0.11 4.05
N GLU A 5 -23.68 0.80 3.43
CA GLU A 5 -23.14 0.62 2.09
C GLU A 5 -22.17 -0.58 2.13
N THR A 6 -22.56 -1.69 1.52
CA THR A 6 -21.78 -2.94 1.52
C THR A 6 -20.97 -3.02 0.24
N LEU A 7 -19.65 -3.05 0.35
CA LEU A 7 -18.78 -3.40 -0.77
C LEU A 7 -18.73 -4.92 -0.92
N VAL A 8 -19.14 -5.42 -2.09
CA VAL A 8 -19.08 -6.84 -2.41
C VAL A 8 -17.85 -7.07 -3.28
N PHE A 9 -16.83 -7.69 -2.71
CA PHE A 9 -15.66 -8.15 -3.47
C PHE A 9 -15.96 -9.55 -4.02
N ASP A 10 -16.09 -9.68 -5.34
CA ASP A 10 -16.16 -11.00 -6.00
C ASP A 10 -14.74 -11.58 -6.10
N LEU A 11 -14.20 -11.97 -4.94
CA LEU A 11 -12.99 -12.77 -4.88
C LEU A 11 -13.40 -14.19 -5.26
N SER A 12 -12.93 -14.68 -6.41
CA SER A 12 -13.37 -15.95 -7.01
C SER A 12 -13.65 -17.04 -5.96
N ARG A 13 -14.84 -17.66 -6.04
CA ARG A 13 -15.44 -18.60 -5.07
C ARG A 13 -14.56 -19.76 -4.58
N ASN A 14 -13.42 -20.00 -5.22
CA ASN A 14 -12.50 -21.08 -4.89
C ASN A 14 -11.53 -20.75 -3.74
N GLN A 15 -11.43 -19.48 -3.31
CA GLN A 15 -10.41 -19.10 -2.32
C GLN A 15 -10.93 -18.38 -1.07
N PHE A 16 -12.14 -17.82 -1.07
CA PHE A 16 -12.68 -17.02 0.03
C PHE A 16 -14.13 -17.37 0.34
N SER A 17 -14.58 -17.15 1.59
CA SER A 17 -15.93 -17.52 2.02
C SER A 17 -16.97 -16.81 1.14
N ALA A 18 -18.11 -17.45 0.91
CA ALA A 18 -19.19 -16.91 0.08
C ALA A 18 -19.94 -15.72 0.71
N GLN A 19 -19.45 -15.21 1.85
CA GLN A 19 -20.10 -14.14 2.60
C GLN A 19 -19.46 -12.79 2.28
N PRO A 20 -20.26 -11.73 2.09
CA PRO A 20 -19.75 -10.37 1.95
C PRO A 20 -18.92 -9.98 3.17
N ILE A 21 -17.78 -9.32 2.94
CA ILE A 21 -16.98 -8.74 4.02
C ILE A 21 -17.60 -7.40 4.39
N ALA A 22 -18.09 -7.28 5.62
CA ALA A 22 -18.59 -6.01 6.13
C ALA A 22 -17.42 -5.04 6.39
N LEU A 23 -17.58 -3.78 6.00
CA LEU A 23 -16.63 -2.71 6.32
C LEU A 23 -16.78 -2.26 7.77
N PRO A 24 -15.73 -1.68 8.38
CA PRO A 24 -15.85 -0.98 9.65
C PRO A 24 -16.91 0.12 9.58
N GLU A 25 -17.59 0.39 10.69
CA GLU A 25 -18.64 1.44 10.75
C GLU A 25 -18.10 2.85 10.48
N ASP A 26 -16.82 3.08 10.76
CA ASP A 26 -16.10 4.35 10.53
C ASP A 26 -15.59 4.50 9.09
N VAL A 27 -15.62 3.43 8.28
CA VAL A 27 -15.23 3.49 6.87
C VAL A 27 -16.42 3.89 6.01
N ILE A 28 -16.32 5.05 5.38
CA ILE A 28 -17.29 5.49 4.39
C ILE A 28 -16.82 4.99 3.01
N PRO A 29 -17.60 4.16 2.28
CA PRO A 29 -17.12 3.51 1.05
C PRO A 29 -16.62 4.46 -0.04
N ARG A 30 -17.21 5.65 -0.17
CA ARG A 30 -16.78 6.69 -1.11
C ARG A 30 -15.40 7.29 -0.80
N GLU A 31 -14.87 7.07 0.40
CA GLU A 31 -13.57 7.56 0.86
C GLU A 31 -12.47 6.51 0.70
N ILE A 32 -12.81 5.30 0.25
CA ILE A 32 -11.84 4.27 -0.08
C ILE A 32 -11.13 4.68 -1.36
N ALA A 33 -9.85 5.02 -1.23
CA ALA A 33 -8.99 5.41 -2.33
C ALA A 33 -8.43 4.18 -3.06
N GLN A 34 -8.02 3.16 -2.31
CA GLN A 34 -7.37 1.96 -2.85
C GLN A 34 -7.82 0.70 -2.11
N VAL A 35 -7.83 -0.41 -2.85
CA VAL A 35 -8.10 -1.75 -2.33
C VAL A 35 -7.02 -2.69 -2.83
N HIS A 36 -6.31 -3.34 -1.91
CA HIS A 36 -5.31 -4.34 -2.27
C HIS A 36 -5.62 -5.70 -1.66
N PHE A 37 -5.36 -6.74 -2.43
CA PHE A 37 -5.55 -8.11 -2.02
C PHE A 37 -4.22 -8.86 -2.07
N VAL A 38 -3.84 -9.45 -0.94
CA VAL A 38 -2.65 -10.28 -0.82
C VAL A 38 -3.06 -11.74 -0.81
N ALA A 39 -2.83 -12.44 -1.92
CA ALA A 39 -3.25 -13.83 -2.12
C ALA A 39 -2.32 -14.90 -1.50
N ASN A 40 -1.21 -14.48 -0.91
CA ASN A 40 -0.21 -15.39 -0.34
C ASN A 40 -0.70 -16.01 0.98
N GLU A 41 0.20 -16.61 1.76
CA GLU A 41 -0.15 -17.20 3.05
C GLU A 41 -0.88 -16.23 3.99
N SER A 42 -0.51 -14.95 4.02
CA SER A 42 -1.11 -13.95 4.90
C SER A 42 -2.58 -13.68 4.60
N ARG A 43 -3.03 -13.86 3.35
CA ARG A 43 -4.44 -13.69 2.91
C ARG A 43 -5.08 -12.42 3.49
N LEU A 44 -4.59 -11.26 3.07
CA LEU A 44 -5.03 -9.97 3.62
C LEU A 44 -5.82 -9.15 2.60
N LEU A 45 -6.85 -8.47 3.08
CA LEU A 45 -7.51 -7.37 2.39
C LEU A 45 -7.07 -6.06 3.03
N TRP A 46 -6.63 -5.14 2.18
CA TRP A 46 -6.22 -3.80 2.55
C TRP A 46 -7.20 -2.81 1.95
N LEU A 47 -7.65 -1.86 2.77
CA LEU A 47 -8.38 -0.69 2.33
C LEU A 47 -7.64 0.55 2.78
N THR A 48 -7.41 1.46 1.86
CA THR A 48 -6.76 2.73 2.14
C THR A 48 -7.80 3.84 1.99
N THR A 49 -7.97 4.66 3.02
CA THR A 49 -8.70 5.93 2.92
C THR A 49 -7.71 7.08 2.94
N SER A 50 -8.17 8.33 2.97
CA SER A 50 -7.28 9.48 3.03
C SER A 50 -6.37 9.44 4.26
N GLY A 51 -6.90 9.17 5.45
CA GLY A 51 -6.14 9.23 6.70
C GLY A 51 -5.80 7.90 7.36
N ASN A 52 -6.43 6.80 6.92
CA ASN A 52 -6.35 5.52 7.60
C ASN A 52 -6.08 4.36 6.64
N VAL A 53 -5.40 3.35 7.18
CA VAL A 53 -5.24 2.07 6.54
C VAL A 53 -5.96 1.01 7.34
N TYR A 54 -6.83 0.24 6.68
CA TYR A 54 -7.61 -0.83 7.28
C TYR A 54 -7.16 -2.19 6.74
N LEU A 55 -6.96 -3.13 7.66
CA LEU A 55 -6.48 -4.48 7.38
C LEU A 55 -7.50 -5.51 7.85
N GLN A 56 -7.88 -6.44 6.98
CA GLN A 56 -8.74 -7.59 7.32
C GLN A 56 -8.06 -8.89 6.91
N SER A 57 -8.02 -9.85 7.84
CA SER A 57 -7.64 -11.22 7.53
C SER A 57 -8.75 -11.94 6.78
N LEU A 58 -8.42 -12.57 5.67
CA LEU A 58 -9.34 -13.37 4.86
C LEU A 58 -9.29 -14.85 5.19
N ARG A 59 -8.43 -15.27 6.12
CA ARG A 59 -8.46 -16.64 6.68
C ARG A 59 -9.69 -16.85 7.56
N GLU A 60 -10.08 -15.80 8.29
CA GLU A 60 -11.23 -15.79 9.20
C GLU A 60 -11.99 -14.45 9.05
N PRO A 61 -12.64 -14.23 7.89
CA PRO A 61 -13.27 -12.94 7.56
C PRO A 61 -14.41 -12.59 8.54
N ASP A 62 -15.07 -13.60 9.09
CA ASP A 62 -16.22 -13.46 10.00
C ASP A 62 -15.83 -12.90 11.38
N VAL A 63 -14.54 -12.87 11.70
CA VAL A 63 -14.04 -12.32 12.97
C VAL A 63 -14.00 -10.79 12.93
N GLY A 64 -14.16 -10.16 11.75
CA GLY A 64 -14.38 -8.71 11.61
C GLY A 64 -13.31 -7.83 12.26
N LEU A 65 -12.11 -8.39 12.49
CA LEU A 65 -10.99 -7.70 13.13
C LEU A 65 -10.28 -6.81 12.10
N TRP A 66 -10.98 -5.75 11.71
CA TRP A 66 -10.36 -4.64 11.03
C TRP A 66 -9.35 -4.00 11.96
N SER A 67 -8.11 -3.95 11.51
CA SER A 67 -7.05 -3.19 12.18
C SER A 67 -6.88 -1.89 11.43
N ALA A 68 -7.24 -0.77 12.07
CA ALA A 68 -6.99 0.57 11.55
C ALA A 68 -5.62 1.03 12.03
N VAL A 69 -4.88 1.66 11.13
CA VAL A 69 -3.65 2.39 11.46
C VAL A 69 -3.87 3.84 11.11
N MET A 70 -3.82 4.68 12.14
CA MET A 70 -4.00 6.13 12.02
C MET A 70 -2.66 6.76 11.70
N LEU A 71 -2.57 7.42 10.55
CA LEU A 71 -1.33 8.04 10.11
C LEU A 71 -1.06 9.39 10.76
N GLU A 72 -2.07 9.98 11.42
CA GLU A 72 -1.98 11.27 12.12
C GLU A 72 -0.81 11.33 13.11
N GLU A 73 -0.52 10.24 13.82
CA GLU A 73 0.54 10.21 14.83
C GLU A 73 1.95 10.33 14.24
N VAL A 74 2.13 9.93 12.97
CA VAL A 74 3.45 9.86 12.32
C VAL A 74 3.62 10.89 11.21
N ALA A 75 2.54 11.20 10.50
CA ALA A 75 2.54 12.04 9.32
C ALA A 75 1.80 13.38 9.52
N GLY A 76 1.09 13.55 10.65
CA GLY A 76 0.25 14.71 10.93
C GLY A 76 -1.21 14.50 10.47
N ALA A 77 -2.12 15.27 11.07
CA ALA A 77 -3.57 15.09 10.92
C ALA A 77 -4.09 15.22 9.48
N ASP A 78 -3.37 15.94 8.61
CA ASP A 78 -3.77 16.21 7.24
C ASP A 78 -3.08 15.31 6.21
N ALA A 79 -2.21 14.39 6.65
CA ALA A 79 -1.45 13.54 5.74
C ALA A 79 -2.37 12.56 5.01
N THR A 80 -2.23 12.51 3.67
CA THR A 80 -3.03 11.65 2.83
C THR A 80 -2.18 10.56 2.17
N VAL A 81 -2.63 9.30 2.22
CA VAL A 81 -1.99 8.23 1.45
C VAL A 81 -2.36 8.36 -0.02
N VAL A 82 -1.35 8.51 -0.87
CA VAL A 82 -1.53 8.60 -2.33
C VAL A 82 -1.17 7.29 -3.04
N ASP A 83 -0.28 6.49 -2.45
CA ASP A 83 0.05 5.17 -2.98
C ASP A 83 0.42 4.14 -1.90
N VAL A 84 0.19 2.86 -2.19
CA VAL A 84 0.45 1.72 -1.30
C VAL A 84 1.22 0.63 -2.03
N ASN A 85 2.46 0.44 -1.62
CA ASN A 85 3.36 -0.58 -2.13
C ASN A 85 3.49 -1.73 -1.12
N LEU A 86 2.75 -2.81 -1.37
CA LEU A 86 2.77 -3.98 -0.49
C LEU A 86 4.06 -4.80 -0.68
N VAL A 87 4.71 -5.17 0.43
CA VAL A 87 5.77 -6.18 0.40
C VAL A 87 5.13 -7.52 -0.03
N PRO A 88 5.78 -8.36 -0.85
CA PRO A 88 5.18 -9.59 -1.39
C PRO A 88 4.63 -10.58 -0.36
N THR A 89 5.07 -10.48 0.90
CA THR A 89 4.58 -11.27 2.05
C THR A 89 3.32 -10.69 2.69
N GLY A 90 2.96 -9.44 2.40
CA GLY A 90 1.81 -8.73 3.00
C GLY A 90 2.00 -8.36 4.47
N VAL A 91 3.14 -8.70 5.08
CA VAL A 91 3.44 -8.39 6.48
C VAL A 91 3.84 -6.93 6.68
N ALA A 92 4.12 -6.22 5.59
CA ALA A 92 4.43 -4.80 5.60
C ALA A 92 4.00 -4.14 4.29
N ALA A 93 3.88 -2.82 4.34
CA ALA A 93 3.66 -1.97 3.17
C ALA A 93 4.47 -0.68 3.30
N VAL A 94 4.92 -0.17 2.16
CA VAL A 94 5.42 1.20 2.05
C VAL A 94 4.27 2.07 1.56
N LEU A 95 3.95 3.11 2.32
CA LEU A 95 2.92 4.08 1.98
C LEU A 95 3.60 5.37 1.51
N GLU A 96 3.18 5.87 0.36
CA GLU A 96 3.55 7.22 -0.11
C GLU A 96 2.48 8.20 0.36
N LEU A 97 2.93 9.31 0.93
CA LEU A 97 2.08 10.40 1.38
C LEU A 97 2.05 11.53 0.34
N ASP A 98 1.00 12.32 0.34
CA ASP A 98 0.81 13.50 -0.50
C ASP A 98 1.95 14.54 -0.39
N SER A 99 2.62 14.60 0.76
CA SER A 99 3.84 15.40 0.97
C SER A 99 5.07 14.89 0.19
N GLY A 100 4.99 13.72 -0.44
CA GLY A 100 6.12 13.01 -1.06
C GLY A 100 6.97 12.21 -0.07
N SER A 101 6.56 12.13 1.20
CA SER A 101 7.24 11.34 2.23
C SER A 101 6.78 9.89 2.20
N TYR A 102 7.65 8.98 2.65
CA TYR A 102 7.36 7.55 2.71
C TYR A 102 7.32 7.06 4.16
N VAL A 103 6.40 6.14 4.44
CA VAL A 103 6.33 5.44 5.73
C VAL A 103 6.25 3.94 5.51
N LEU A 104 6.92 3.18 6.37
CA LEU A 104 6.80 1.73 6.45
C LEU A 104 5.74 1.37 7.50
N LEU A 105 4.72 0.64 7.07
CA LEU A 105 3.70 0.07 7.93
C LEU A 105 3.97 -1.42 8.12
N ASN A 106 4.12 -1.86 9.37
CA ASN A 106 4.08 -3.27 9.74
C ASN A 106 2.62 -3.68 9.99
N THR A 107 2.09 -4.64 9.21
CA THR A 107 0.67 -5.02 9.34
C THR A 107 0.35 -5.84 10.57
N VAL A 108 1.35 -6.53 11.12
CA VAL A 108 1.18 -7.42 12.26
C VAL A 108 1.22 -6.62 13.54
N SER A 109 2.25 -5.78 13.73
CA SER A 109 2.40 -4.95 14.92
C SER A 109 1.61 -3.64 14.87
N ARG A 110 1.20 -3.22 13.66
CA ARG A 110 0.53 -1.93 13.39
C ARG A 110 1.42 -0.71 13.62
N ASP A 111 2.72 -0.94 13.73
CA ASP A 111 3.68 0.14 13.86
C ASP A 111 3.88 0.83 12.51
N VAL A 112 3.95 2.16 12.55
CA VAL A 112 4.29 3.00 11.42
C VAL A 112 5.65 3.64 11.70
N GLN A 113 6.54 3.56 10.72
CA GLN A 113 7.88 4.12 10.81
C GLN A 113 8.16 5.03 9.62
N PRO A 114 8.56 6.29 9.83
CA PRO A 114 8.96 7.16 8.72
C PRO A 114 10.23 6.62 8.07
N LEU A 115 10.22 6.55 6.73
CA LEU A 115 11.38 6.20 5.93
C LEU A 115 12.10 7.48 5.54
N SER A 116 13.13 7.84 6.31
CA SER A 116 14.05 8.92 5.98
C SER A 116 15.30 8.35 5.29
N GLY A 117 15.70 8.92 4.15
CA GLY A 117 16.99 8.62 3.51
C GLY A 117 16.97 7.86 2.18
N PHE A 118 15.81 7.71 1.51
CA PHE A 118 15.81 7.34 0.09
C PHE A 118 16.07 8.59 -0.75
N ASP A 119 17.34 8.97 -0.91
CA ASP A 119 17.73 9.72 -2.10
C ASP A 119 17.47 8.77 -3.28
N LEU A 120 16.40 9.00 -4.04
CA LEU A 120 16.25 8.40 -5.35
C LEU A 120 17.46 8.87 -6.15
N VAL A 121 18.51 8.06 -6.19
CA VAL A 121 19.56 8.21 -7.19
C VAL A 121 18.82 8.04 -8.51
N ALA A 122 18.46 9.17 -9.12
CA ALA A 122 17.95 9.17 -10.48
C ALA A 122 18.91 8.31 -11.30
N PRO A 123 18.44 7.41 -12.16
CA PRO A 123 19.33 6.69 -13.04
C PRO A 123 20.12 7.76 -13.80
N THR A 124 21.39 7.92 -13.48
CA THR A 124 22.30 8.73 -14.27
C THR A 124 22.40 8.00 -15.59
N ASP A 125 21.69 8.51 -16.60
CA ASP A 125 21.95 8.27 -18.00
C ASP A 125 23.43 8.55 -18.22
N SER A 126 24.25 7.51 -18.24
CA SER A 126 25.67 7.59 -18.54
C SER A 126 26.11 6.22 -19.04
N ASP A 127 26.00 6.04 -20.36
CA ASP A 127 27.12 5.58 -21.19
C ASP A 127 26.68 5.69 -22.67
N GLU A 128 26.82 6.90 -23.21
CA GLU A 128 26.93 7.09 -24.67
C GLU A 128 28.38 6.69 -25.01
N PRO A 129 28.64 5.64 -25.81
CA PRO A 129 30.01 5.20 -26.05
C PRO A 129 30.76 6.22 -26.92
N ASP A 130 31.85 6.74 -26.36
CA ASP A 130 32.84 7.60 -27.01
C ASP A 130 33.21 7.10 -28.41
N THR A 131 33.04 7.97 -29.40
CA THR A 131 33.51 7.71 -30.77
C THR A 131 35.02 7.87 -30.80
N PRO A 132 35.82 6.84 -31.15
CA PRO A 132 37.27 7.00 -31.18
C PRO A 132 37.71 7.86 -32.37
N GLU A 133 38.53 8.87 -32.09
CA GLU A 133 39.20 9.78 -33.04
C GLU A 133 40.19 9.01 -33.94
N PRO A 134 40.32 9.33 -35.25
CA PRO A 134 41.16 8.56 -36.16
C PRO A 134 42.66 8.81 -35.94
N THR A 135 43.42 7.72 -35.82
CA THR A 135 44.89 7.72 -35.71
C THR A 135 45.55 8.23 -37.00
N PRO A 136 46.58 9.10 -36.95
CA PRO A 136 47.33 9.46 -38.15
C PRO A 136 48.28 8.32 -38.54
N ALA A 137 48.33 8.02 -39.83
CA ALA A 137 49.27 7.06 -40.41
C ALA A 137 50.70 7.63 -40.39
N GLU A 138 51.65 6.86 -39.85
CA GLU A 138 53.09 7.12 -40.01
C GLU A 138 53.65 6.28 -41.17
N GLU A 139 54.54 6.91 -41.95
CA GLU A 139 55.34 6.38 -43.07
C GLU A 139 56.44 5.41 -42.63
#